data_AF-W4SC23-F1
#
_entry.id   AF-W4SC23-F1
#
_cell.length_a   1.000
_cell.length_b   1.000
_cell.length_c   1.000
_cell.angle_alpha   90.00
_cell.angle_beta   90.00
_cell.angle_gamma   90.00
#
_symmetry.space_group_name_H-M   'P 1'
#
loop_
_entity.id
_entity.type
_entity.pdbx_description
1 polymer ?
#
loop_
_entity_poly.entity_id
_entity_poly.type
_entity_poly.pdbx_seq_one_letter_code
_entity_poly.pdbx_strand_id
1 'polypeptide(L)'
;MVTALPYYQDSATLPGRLLSQFVNNNAALTYLGWLPFAAPLTINGMCYAARTEQLRAWGGFAALLQQLTDDLAIATLVRERGGRLRQSVAPVAMRTAMPDLASYARQMHRWMLFASILLRRQTVGVRSAIGVLQGLPPLLLLALLVCACVQASWPALAWELGTVLLRALLLCLVQWRVSGAVRHRPLLSVVAECLQPLHLLHAALVRTIRWRTRRYRVLPDGRFRAD
;
A
#
# COMPACT_ATOMS: atom_id res chain seq x y z
N MET A 1 3.28 3.85 20.05
CA MET A 1 2.54 2.82 19.31
C MET A 1 3.49 2.12 18.36
N VAL A 2 3.36 0.81 18.22
CA VAL A 2 4.19 -0.01 17.33
C VAL A 2 3.29 -0.69 16.30
N THR A 3 3.66 -0.66 15.03
CA THR A 3 2.96 -1.39 13.96
C THR A 3 3.88 -2.47 13.39
N ALA A 4 3.32 -3.62 13.06
CA ALA A 4 4.07 -4.76 12.54
C ALA A 4 4.38 -4.61 11.04
N LEU A 5 5.10 -5.55 10.43
CA LEU A 5 5.35 -5.57 8.99
C LEU A 5 4.44 -6.62 8.32
N PRO A 6 3.46 -6.22 7.50
CA PRO A 6 2.50 -7.17 6.95
C PRO A 6 3.07 -7.85 5.70
N TYR A 7 2.74 -9.13 5.53
CA TYR A 7 2.86 -9.83 4.26
C TYR A 7 1.63 -10.70 4.03
N TYR A 8 1.31 -10.98 2.77
CA TYR A 8 0.14 -11.76 2.40
C TYR A 8 0.51 -13.20 2.07
N GLN A 9 -0.21 -14.13 2.66
CA GLN A 9 -0.21 -15.52 2.25
C GLN A 9 -0.84 -15.65 0.86
N ASP A 10 -0.48 -16.72 0.16
CA ASP A 10 -1.03 -16.98 -1.16
C ASP A 10 -2.53 -17.28 -1.10
N SER A 11 -3.24 -17.07 -2.21
CA SER A 11 -4.68 -17.29 -2.32
C SER A 11 -5.03 -18.32 -3.37
N ALA A 12 -6.11 -19.07 -3.13
CA ALA A 12 -6.66 -19.98 -4.12
C ALA A 12 -7.18 -19.24 -5.36
N THR A 13 -7.67 -18.00 -5.21
CA THR A 13 -8.32 -17.23 -6.28
C THR A 13 -7.34 -16.28 -6.99
N LEU A 14 -7.52 -16.07 -8.29
CA LEU A 14 -6.70 -15.12 -9.07
C LEU A 14 -6.71 -13.68 -8.48
N PRO A 15 -7.85 -13.08 -8.10
CA PRO A 15 -7.88 -11.74 -7.50
C PRO A 15 -7.14 -11.68 -6.16
N GLY A 16 -7.20 -12.76 -5.37
CA GLY A 16 -6.47 -12.85 -4.11
C GLY A 16 -4.95 -12.96 -4.31
N ARG A 17 -4.51 -13.72 -5.32
CA ARG A 17 -3.08 -13.79 -5.69
C ARG A 17 -2.58 -12.44 -6.19
N LEU A 18 -3.39 -11.74 -6.99
CA LEU A 18 -3.06 -10.41 -7.49
C LEU A 18 -2.91 -9.39 -6.36
N LEU A 19 -3.85 -9.38 -5.38
CA LEU A 19 -3.70 -8.57 -4.17
C LEU A 19 -2.43 -8.95 -3.39
N SER A 20 -2.18 -10.25 -3.24
CA SER A 20 -1.02 -10.73 -2.48
C SER A 20 0.29 -10.30 -3.13
N GLN A 21 0.39 -10.33 -4.47
CA GLN A 21 1.55 -9.77 -5.17
C GLN A 21 1.68 -8.26 -4.96
N PHE A 22 0.58 -7.50 -5.05
CA PHE A 22 0.62 -6.06 -4.75
C PHE A 22 1.19 -5.80 -3.35
N VAL A 23 0.70 -6.48 -2.31
CA VAL A 23 1.20 -6.25 -0.94
C VAL A 23 2.64 -6.74 -0.79
N ASN A 24 2.95 -7.96 -1.23
CA ASN A 24 4.28 -8.56 -1.05
C ASN A 24 5.39 -7.87 -1.85
N ASN A 25 5.03 -7.13 -2.91
CA ASN A 25 5.99 -6.33 -3.67
C ASN A 25 6.27 -4.97 -3.01
N ASN A 26 5.30 -4.42 -2.29
CA ASN A 26 5.36 -3.03 -1.84
C ASN A 26 5.58 -2.88 -0.32
N ALA A 27 4.96 -3.71 0.53
CA ALA A 27 4.87 -3.45 1.97
C ALA A 27 6.23 -3.21 2.65
N ALA A 28 7.21 -4.07 2.39
CA ALA A 28 8.55 -3.90 2.95
C ALA A 28 9.24 -2.61 2.47
N LEU A 29 9.15 -2.31 1.16
CA LEU A 29 9.74 -1.11 0.58
C LEU A 29 9.05 0.16 1.11
N THR A 30 7.72 0.14 1.23
CA THR A 30 6.93 1.25 1.75
C THR A 30 7.20 1.52 3.23
N TYR A 31 7.17 0.48 4.07
CA TYR A 31 7.26 0.66 5.51
C TYR A 31 8.70 0.75 6.03
N LEU A 32 9.64 0.02 5.45
CA LEU A 32 11.04 0.03 5.89
C LEU A 32 11.91 1.02 5.11
N GLY A 33 11.66 1.20 3.80
CA GLY A 33 12.47 2.08 2.96
C GLY A 33 12.41 3.56 3.36
N TRP A 34 11.36 3.97 4.07
CA TRP A 34 11.21 5.32 4.61
C TRP A 34 11.94 5.55 5.95
N LEU A 35 12.14 4.50 6.75
CA LEU A 35 12.61 4.62 8.13
C LEU A 35 13.99 5.27 8.33
N PRO A 36 14.96 5.15 7.39
CA PRO A 36 16.22 5.87 7.50
C PRO A 36 16.04 7.40 7.50
N PHE A 37 14.94 7.91 6.95
CA PHE A 37 14.73 9.34 6.74
C PHE A 37 13.81 9.97 7.81
N ALA A 38 12.75 9.27 8.22
CA ALA A 38 11.86 9.78 9.26
C ALA A 38 11.02 8.67 9.94
N ALA A 39 10.31 9.08 11.00
CA ALA A 39 9.31 8.24 11.64
C ALA A 39 8.18 7.86 10.65
N PRO A 40 7.47 6.73 10.89
CA PRO A 40 6.34 6.31 10.06
C PRO A 40 5.30 7.41 9.90
N LEU A 41 4.86 7.64 8.67
CA LEU A 41 3.82 8.65 8.34
C LEU A 41 2.42 8.20 8.79
N THR A 42 2.19 6.90 8.75
CA THR A 42 0.96 6.20 9.16
C THR A 42 1.34 4.85 9.80
N ILE A 43 0.36 4.11 10.31
CA ILE A 43 0.54 2.70 10.68
C ILE A 43 0.02 1.77 9.57
N ASN A 44 0.35 0.49 9.63
CA ASN A 44 -0.46 -0.49 8.91
C ASN A 44 -1.77 -0.72 9.71
N GLY A 45 -2.91 -0.83 9.02
CA GLY A 45 -4.19 -1.10 9.67
C GLY A 45 -4.42 -2.57 10.07
N MET A 46 -3.41 -3.43 9.93
CA MET A 46 -3.55 -4.89 10.04
C MET A 46 -3.11 -5.43 11.39
N CYS A 47 -1.97 -4.96 11.91
CA CYS A 47 -1.46 -5.34 13.21
C CYS A 47 -0.63 -4.21 13.81
N TYR A 48 -1.08 -3.71 14.96
CA TYR A 48 -0.39 -2.72 15.75
C TYR A 48 -0.73 -2.89 17.23
N ALA A 49 0.13 -2.35 18.09
CA ALA A 49 0.00 -2.40 19.53
C ALA A 49 0.25 -1.02 20.15
N ALA A 50 -0.55 -0.69 21.17
CA ALA A 50 -0.38 0.48 22.02
C ALA A 50 -0.74 0.14 23.46
N ARG A 51 -0.21 0.91 24.41
CA ARG A 51 -0.61 0.81 25.82
C ARG A 51 -2.06 1.24 25.97
N THR A 52 -2.90 0.35 26.49
CA THR A 52 -4.34 0.59 26.66
C THR A 52 -4.62 1.81 27.52
N GLU A 53 -3.90 1.96 28.64
CA GLU A 53 -4.02 3.12 29.53
C GLU A 53 -3.77 4.45 28.80
N GLN A 54 -2.74 4.50 27.96
CA GLN A 54 -2.36 5.69 27.21
C GLN A 54 -3.41 6.02 26.15
N LEU A 55 -3.89 5.01 25.43
CA LEU A 55 -4.91 5.19 24.40
C LEU A 55 -6.23 5.68 25.03
N ARG A 56 -6.59 5.15 26.21
CA ARG A 56 -7.76 5.64 26.98
C ARG A 56 -7.57 7.09 27.43
N ALA A 57 -6.39 7.45 27.93
CA ALA A 57 -6.06 8.82 28.33
C ALA A 57 -6.15 9.82 27.16
N TRP A 58 -5.99 9.35 25.92
CA TRP A 58 -6.16 10.17 24.70
C TRP A 58 -7.60 10.18 24.15
N GLY A 59 -8.57 9.62 24.86
CA GLY A 59 -9.97 9.57 24.44
C GLY A 59 -10.33 8.37 23.55
N GLY A 60 -9.44 7.40 23.41
CA GLY A 60 -9.67 6.17 22.67
C GLY A 60 -9.98 6.40 21.18
N PHE A 61 -10.85 5.56 20.62
CA PHE A 61 -11.24 5.62 19.20
C PHE A 61 -12.43 6.55 18.92
N ALA A 62 -13.08 7.09 19.96
CA ALA A 62 -14.30 7.89 19.80
C ALA A 62 -14.07 9.13 18.91
N ALA A 63 -12.92 9.79 19.08
CA ALA A 63 -12.52 10.95 18.27
C ALA A 63 -12.24 10.61 16.79
N LEU A 64 -12.05 9.33 16.47
CA LEU A 64 -11.67 8.85 15.15
C LEU A 64 -12.86 8.32 14.34
N LEU A 65 -14.06 8.24 14.92
CA LEU A 65 -15.24 7.62 14.28
C LEU A 65 -15.67 8.30 12.97
N GLN A 66 -15.36 9.60 12.82
CA GLN A 66 -15.65 10.33 11.58
C GLN A 66 -14.54 10.20 10.53
N GLN A 67 -13.39 9.60 10.86
CA GLN A 67 -12.28 9.42 9.94
C GLN A 67 -12.40 8.06 9.25
N LEU A 68 -12.32 8.06 7.93
CA LEU A 68 -12.43 6.82 7.17
C LEU A 68 -11.15 6.00 7.19
N THR A 69 -10.00 6.68 7.22
CA THR A 69 -8.66 6.10 7.28
C THR A 69 -8.25 6.01 8.75
N ASP A 70 -8.66 4.93 9.40
CA ASP A 70 -8.38 4.66 10.81
C ASP A 70 -6.88 4.60 11.10
N ASP A 71 -6.11 3.98 10.21
CA ASP A 71 -4.65 3.91 10.24
C ASP A 71 -3.97 5.29 10.27
N LEU A 72 -4.35 6.19 9.37
CA LEU A 72 -3.83 7.56 9.35
C LEU A 72 -4.36 8.37 10.53
N ALA A 73 -5.63 8.19 10.90
CA ALA A 73 -6.27 8.94 11.97
C ALA A 73 -5.62 8.63 13.34
N ILE A 74 -5.36 7.36 13.63
CA ILE A 74 -4.68 6.98 14.87
C ILE A 74 -3.20 7.40 14.86
N ALA A 75 -2.53 7.31 13.72
CA ALA A 75 -1.16 7.81 13.58
C ALA A 75 -1.07 9.32 13.85
N THR A 76 -2.03 10.10 13.34
CA THR A 76 -2.16 11.52 13.62
C THR A 76 -2.44 11.78 15.10
N LEU A 77 -3.42 11.11 15.70
CA LEU A 77 -3.74 11.25 17.13
C LEU A 77 -2.51 11.00 18.01
N VAL A 78 -1.78 9.91 17.74
CA VAL A 78 -0.57 9.56 18.50
C VAL A 78 0.45 10.70 18.43
N ARG A 79 0.69 11.26 17.23
CA ARG A 79 1.64 12.37 17.03
C ARG A 79 1.19 13.66 17.71
N GLU A 80 -0.07 14.04 17.56
CA GLU A 80 -0.64 15.26 18.14
C GLU A 80 -0.60 15.23 19.68
N ARG A 81 -0.65 14.03 20.27
CA ARG A 81 -0.54 13.82 21.72
C ARG A 81 0.90 13.58 22.20
N GLY A 82 1.91 13.88 21.37
CA GLY A 82 3.33 13.73 21.72
C GLY A 82 3.85 12.29 21.75
N GLY A 83 3.03 11.32 21.32
CA GLY A 83 3.40 9.93 21.21
C GLY A 83 4.31 9.65 20.02
N ARG A 84 4.99 8.50 20.06
CA ARG A 84 5.88 8.05 18.98
C ARG A 84 5.29 6.85 18.23
N LEU A 85 5.41 6.89 16.91
CA LEU A 85 5.15 5.76 16.02
C LEU A 85 6.45 4.99 15.77
N ARG A 86 6.38 3.67 15.80
CA ARG A 86 7.51 2.77 15.51
C ARG A 86 7.04 1.70 14.54
N GLN A 87 7.77 1.52 13.45
CA GLN A 87 7.61 0.37 12.56
C GLN A 87 8.49 -0.76 13.09
N SER A 88 7.88 -1.89 13.43
CA SER A 88 8.58 -3.13 13.75
C SER A 88 8.90 -3.88 12.47
N VAL A 89 9.99 -4.65 12.48
CA VAL A 89 10.31 -5.62 11.42
C VAL A 89 9.60 -6.96 11.63
N ALA A 90 8.90 -7.15 12.76
CA ALA A 90 8.18 -8.37 13.06
C ALA A 90 7.14 -8.66 11.97
N PRO A 91 7.28 -9.79 11.23
CA PRO A 91 6.39 -10.09 10.13
C PRO A 91 5.04 -10.60 10.65
N VAL A 92 3.94 -10.14 10.05
CA VAL A 92 2.59 -10.63 10.32
C VAL A 92 1.97 -11.15 9.04
N ALA A 93 1.60 -12.42 9.07
CA ALA A 93 0.94 -13.10 7.98
C ALA A 93 -0.52 -12.67 7.89
N MET A 94 -0.94 -12.21 6.71
CA MET A 94 -2.30 -11.80 6.43
C MET A 94 -2.93 -12.72 5.39
N ARG A 95 -4.21 -13.00 5.57
CA ARG A 95 -5.03 -13.71 4.60
C ARG A 95 -6.33 -12.96 4.42
N THR A 96 -6.61 -12.56 3.18
CA THR A 96 -7.84 -11.84 2.84
C THR A 96 -8.59 -12.64 1.79
N ALA A 97 -9.85 -12.96 2.08
CA ALA A 97 -10.73 -13.61 1.12
C ALA A 97 -11.07 -12.62 0.00
N MET A 98 -10.66 -12.93 -1.22
CA MET A 98 -10.97 -12.15 -2.41
C MET A 98 -11.67 -13.05 -3.43
N PRO A 99 -13.01 -13.18 -3.35
CA PRO A 99 -13.73 -14.15 -4.16
C PRO A 99 -13.72 -13.80 -5.65
N ASP A 100 -13.74 -12.50 -5.98
CA ASP A 100 -13.90 -12.01 -7.34
C ASP A 100 -13.08 -10.74 -7.63
N LEU A 101 -12.97 -10.38 -8.91
CA LEU A 101 -12.29 -9.18 -9.37
C LEU A 101 -12.97 -7.89 -8.86
N ALA A 102 -14.29 -7.93 -8.65
CA ALA A 102 -15.02 -6.77 -8.14
C ALA A 102 -14.61 -6.44 -6.69
N SER A 103 -14.36 -7.47 -5.87
CA SER A 103 -13.86 -7.35 -4.50
C SER A 103 -12.44 -6.82 -4.48
N TYR A 104 -11.58 -7.33 -5.37
CA TYR A 104 -10.24 -6.79 -5.59
C TYR A 104 -10.28 -5.31 -5.98
N ALA A 105 -11.07 -4.93 -6.99
CA ALA A 105 -11.19 -3.56 -7.45
C ALA A 105 -11.68 -2.62 -6.34
N ARG A 106 -12.70 -3.03 -5.56
CA ARG A 106 -13.16 -2.27 -4.39
C ARG A 106 -12.07 -2.11 -3.33
N GLN A 107 -11.28 -3.14 -3.08
CA GLN A 107 -10.19 -3.09 -2.11
C GLN A 107 -9.06 -2.15 -2.56
N MET A 108 -8.61 -2.28 -3.80
CA MET A 108 -7.57 -1.43 -4.38
C MET A 108 -8.03 0.03 -4.47
N HIS A 109 -9.28 0.26 -4.88
CA HIS A 109 -9.89 1.59 -4.89
C HIS A 109 -9.82 2.26 -3.52
N ARG A 110 -10.23 1.55 -2.46
CA ARG A 110 -10.16 2.07 -1.09
C ARG A 110 -8.73 2.42 -0.68
N TRP A 111 -7.77 1.52 -0.91
CA TRP A 111 -6.37 1.76 -0.56
C TRP A 111 -5.76 2.94 -1.32
N MET A 112 -6.03 3.07 -2.63
CA MET A 112 -5.52 4.20 -3.41
C MET A 112 -6.20 5.53 -3.04
N LEU A 113 -7.48 5.49 -2.66
CA LEU A 113 -8.17 6.65 -2.11
C LEU A 113 -7.55 7.08 -0.77
N PHE A 114 -7.20 6.12 0.08
CA PHE A 114 -6.55 6.38 1.37
C PHE A 114 -5.14 6.92 1.19
N ALA A 115 -4.37 6.36 0.25
CA ALA A 115 -3.06 6.89 -0.14
C ALA A 115 -3.19 8.34 -0.66
N SER A 116 -4.22 8.65 -1.44
CA SER A 116 -4.49 10.01 -1.92
C SER A 116 -4.79 10.99 -0.78
N ILE A 117 -5.51 10.56 0.25
CA ILE A 117 -5.76 11.36 1.46
C ILE A 117 -4.45 11.58 2.24
N LEU A 118 -3.65 10.53 2.43
CA LEU A 118 -2.34 10.62 3.06
C LEU A 118 -1.45 11.65 2.36
N LEU A 119 -1.31 11.54 1.03
CA LEU A 119 -0.48 12.43 0.21
C LEU A 119 -0.90 13.90 0.31
N ARG A 120 -2.20 14.17 0.40
CA ARG A 120 -2.74 15.54 0.56
C ARG A 120 -2.38 16.16 1.91
N ARG A 121 -2.14 15.34 2.94
CA ARG A 121 -1.74 15.80 4.28
C ARG A 121 -0.22 15.93 4.45
N GLN A 122 0.57 15.55 3.46
CA GLN A 122 2.03 15.61 3.54
C GLN A 122 2.58 16.94 3.01
N THR A 123 3.75 17.32 3.51
CA THR A 123 4.53 18.41 2.93
C THR A 123 4.95 18.06 1.50
N VAL A 124 5.29 19.07 0.70
CA VAL A 124 5.74 18.85 -0.70
C VAL A 124 6.94 17.90 -0.75
N GLY A 125 7.91 18.04 0.16
CA GLY A 125 9.08 17.17 0.23
C GLY A 125 8.73 15.70 0.48
N VAL A 126 7.88 15.42 1.48
CA VAL A 126 7.43 14.05 1.78
C VAL A 126 6.60 13.49 0.63
N ARG A 127 5.71 14.29 0.05
CA ARG A 127 4.90 13.90 -1.11
C ARG A 127 5.76 13.55 -2.32
N SER A 128 6.78 14.34 -2.62
CA SER A 128 7.73 14.07 -3.70
C SER A 128 8.54 12.79 -3.43
N ALA A 129 9.00 12.59 -2.18
CA ALA A 129 9.69 11.35 -1.80
C ALA A 129 8.82 10.11 -2.00
N ILE A 130 7.54 10.15 -1.60
CA ILE A 130 6.59 9.05 -1.87
C ILE A 130 6.41 8.87 -3.38
N GLY A 131 6.27 9.97 -4.13
CA GLY A 131 6.18 9.95 -5.58
C GLY A 131 7.36 9.24 -6.24
N VAL A 132 8.59 9.54 -5.84
CA VAL A 132 9.80 8.89 -6.36
C VAL A 132 9.92 7.43 -5.92
N LEU A 133 9.70 7.14 -4.63
CA LEU A 133 9.94 5.81 -4.07
C LEU A 133 8.84 4.79 -4.41
N GLN A 134 7.60 5.24 -4.61
CA GLN A 134 6.43 4.37 -4.75
C GLN A 134 5.64 4.65 -6.04
N GLY A 135 5.55 5.91 -6.48
CA GLY A 135 4.75 6.29 -7.65
C GLY A 135 5.48 6.14 -8.98
N LEU A 136 6.78 6.43 -9.02
CA LEU A 136 7.60 6.40 -10.23
C LEU A 136 7.88 4.98 -10.74
N PRO A 137 8.21 3.97 -9.90
CA PRO A 137 8.51 2.61 -10.37
C PRO A 137 7.41 1.98 -11.26
N PRO A 138 6.10 2.03 -10.92
CA PRO A 138 5.09 1.45 -11.78
C PRO A 138 4.90 2.21 -13.11
N LEU A 139 5.15 3.52 -13.13
CA LEU A 139 5.13 4.31 -14.37
C LEU A 139 6.30 3.96 -15.28
N LEU A 140 7.51 3.82 -14.71
CA LEU A 140 8.70 3.41 -15.46
C LEU A 140 8.55 2.00 -16.02
N LEU A 141 7.98 1.07 -15.25
CA LEU A 141 7.71 -0.28 -15.75
C LEU A 141 6.69 -0.27 -16.90
N LEU A 142 5.62 0.53 -16.79
CA LEU A 142 4.65 0.65 -17.87
C LEU A 142 5.28 1.26 -19.13
N ALA A 143 6.09 2.31 -18.98
CA ALA A 143 6.82 2.92 -20.09
C ALA A 143 7.78 1.92 -20.75
N LEU A 144 8.52 1.14 -19.95
CA LEU A 144 9.41 0.09 -20.43
C LEU A 144 8.65 -0.94 -21.29
N LEU A 145 7.50 -1.43 -20.81
CA LEU A 145 6.68 -2.39 -21.56
C LEU A 145 6.05 -1.80 -22.84
N VAL A 146 5.74 -0.50 -22.84
CA VAL A 146 5.26 0.18 -24.05
C VAL A 146 6.39 0.33 -25.08
N CYS A 147 7.59 0.70 -24.63
CA CYS A 147 8.78 0.77 -25.49
C CYS A 147 9.09 -0.59 -26.14
N ALA A 148 8.96 -1.69 -25.39
CA ALA A 148 9.11 -3.06 -25.88
C ALA A 148 8.25 -3.35 -27.11
N CYS A 149 7.00 -2.88 -27.08
CA CYS A 149 6.02 -3.10 -28.13
C CYS A 149 6.23 -2.21 -29.35
N VAL A 150 6.72 -0.99 -29.15
CA VAL A 150 6.88 0.01 -30.23
C VAL A 150 8.22 -0.14 -30.95
N GLN A 151 9.30 -0.50 -30.23
CA GLN A 151 10.67 -0.56 -30.73
C GLN A 151 11.30 -1.94 -30.46
N ALA A 152 10.64 -2.99 -30.95
CA ALA A 152 11.05 -4.37 -30.75
C ALA A 152 12.37 -4.68 -31.48
N SER A 153 13.49 -4.47 -30.81
CA SER A 153 14.81 -4.94 -31.22
C SER A 153 15.33 -5.95 -30.19
N TRP A 154 16.09 -6.95 -30.65
CA TRP A 154 16.66 -7.98 -29.76
C TRP A 154 17.49 -7.41 -28.59
N PRO A 155 18.33 -6.36 -28.77
CA PRO A 155 19.05 -5.75 -27.65
C PRO A 155 18.11 -5.05 -26.66
N ALA A 156 17.08 -4.34 -27.14
CA ALA A 156 16.11 -3.68 -26.28
C ALA A 156 15.32 -4.71 -25.45
N LEU A 157 14.82 -5.77 -26.09
CA LEU A 157 14.10 -6.86 -25.42
C LEU A 157 14.99 -7.57 -24.37
N ALA A 158 16.29 -7.74 -24.64
CA ALA A 158 17.22 -8.32 -23.68
C ALA A 158 17.40 -7.42 -22.44
N TRP A 159 17.50 -6.10 -22.62
CA TRP A 159 17.59 -5.13 -21.51
C TRP A 159 16.31 -5.02 -20.70
N GLU A 160 15.16 -5.06 -21.34
CA GLU A 160 13.88 -5.08 -20.67
C GLU A 160 13.70 -6.35 -19.84
N LEU A 161 13.99 -7.51 -20.43
CA LEU A 161 13.97 -8.78 -19.73
C LEU A 161 14.95 -8.78 -18.55
N GLY A 162 16.18 -8.31 -18.75
CA GLY A 162 17.19 -8.17 -17.69
C GLY A 162 16.70 -7.28 -16.55
N THR A 163 16.03 -6.16 -16.86
CA THR A 163 15.46 -5.24 -15.87
C THR A 163 14.33 -5.89 -15.07
N VAL A 164 13.41 -6.60 -15.73
CA VAL A 164 12.32 -7.31 -15.06
C VAL A 164 12.85 -8.44 -14.19
N LEU A 165 13.86 -9.19 -14.66
CA LEU A 165 14.51 -10.26 -13.89
C LEU A 165 15.26 -9.71 -12.68
N LEU A 166 16.00 -8.61 -12.82
CA LEU A 166 16.67 -7.94 -11.71
C LEU A 166 15.65 -7.46 -10.67
N ARG A 167 14.56 -6.83 -11.11
CA ARG A 167 13.45 -6.44 -10.22
C ARG A 167 12.89 -7.66 -9.47
N ALA A 168 12.63 -8.76 -10.18
CA ALA A 168 12.12 -9.99 -9.57
C ALA A 168 13.09 -10.55 -8.52
N LEU A 169 14.39 -10.60 -8.83
CA LEU A 169 15.44 -11.04 -7.90
C LEU A 169 15.48 -10.18 -6.63
N LEU A 170 15.45 -8.85 -6.76
CA LEU A 170 15.46 -7.93 -5.63
C LEU A 170 14.21 -8.10 -4.76
N LEU A 171 13.03 -8.26 -5.37
CA LEU A 171 11.80 -8.53 -4.62
C LEU A 171 11.86 -9.88 -3.89
N CYS A 172 12.36 -10.93 -4.52
CA CYS A 172 12.57 -12.23 -3.88
C CYS A 172 13.50 -12.12 -2.66
N LEU A 173 14.62 -11.39 -2.79
CA LEU A 173 15.55 -11.16 -1.70
C LEU A 173 14.90 -10.41 -0.54
N VAL A 174 14.16 -9.34 -0.83
CA VAL A 174 13.42 -8.57 0.20
C VAL A 174 12.38 -9.44 0.90
N GLN A 175 11.59 -10.21 0.16
CA GLN A 175 10.58 -11.12 0.72
C GLN A 175 11.20 -12.18 1.63
N TRP A 176 12.33 -12.77 1.19
CA TRP A 176 13.07 -13.74 1.99
C TRP A 176 13.62 -13.11 3.27
N ARG A 177 14.25 -11.93 3.18
CA ARG A 177 14.81 -11.22 4.35
C ARG A 177 13.75 -10.83 5.38
N VAL A 178 12.55 -10.48 4.93
CA VAL A 178 11.47 -10.00 5.79
C VAL A 178 10.64 -11.13 6.39
N SER A 179 10.36 -12.18 5.61
CA SER A 179 9.36 -13.19 5.97
C SER A 179 9.89 -14.63 5.99
N GLY A 180 11.16 -14.84 5.67
CA GLY A 180 11.79 -16.17 5.58
C GLY A 180 11.37 -16.99 4.37
N ALA A 181 10.49 -16.49 3.49
CA ALA A 181 10.02 -17.22 2.32
C ALA A 181 9.74 -16.31 1.12
N VAL A 182 10.06 -16.82 -0.07
CA VAL A 182 9.78 -16.16 -1.34
C VAL A 182 8.36 -16.51 -1.79
N ARG A 183 7.57 -15.49 -2.11
CA ARG A 183 6.17 -15.62 -2.57
C ARG A 183 5.92 -14.90 -3.89
N HIS A 184 6.99 -14.66 -4.64
CA HIS A 184 6.96 -13.93 -5.89
C HIS A 184 6.33 -14.77 -7.00
N ARG A 185 5.40 -14.19 -7.76
CA ARG A 185 4.80 -14.79 -8.96
C ARG A 185 5.08 -13.84 -10.13
N PRO A 186 6.03 -14.14 -11.04
CA PRO A 186 6.58 -13.18 -12.00
C PRO A 186 5.52 -12.39 -12.80
N LEU A 187 4.62 -13.10 -13.47
CA LEU A 187 3.58 -12.47 -14.28
C LEU A 187 2.63 -11.60 -13.43
N LEU A 188 2.12 -12.16 -12.33
CA LEU A 188 1.21 -11.42 -11.44
C LEU A 188 1.91 -10.25 -10.74
N SER A 189 3.22 -10.34 -10.50
CA SER A 189 4.00 -9.24 -9.94
C SER A 189 4.08 -8.07 -10.92
N VAL A 190 4.27 -8.33 -12.21
CA VAL A 190 4.30 -7.28 -13.25
C VAL A 190 2.91 -6.69 -13.41
N VAL A 191 1.88 -7.53 -13.52
CA VAL A 191 0.48 -7.08 -13.64
C VAL A 191 0.07 -6.22 -12.43
N ALA A 192 0.37 -6.66 -11.20
CA ALA A 192 0.04 -5.91 -9.99
C ALA A 192 0.71 -4.52 -9.97
N GLU A 193 1.94 -4.41 -10.48
CA GLU A 193 2.69 -3.17 -10.57
C GLU A 193 2.09 -2.23 -11.63
N CYS A 194 1.83 -2.73 -12.84
CA CYS A 194 1.26 -1.94 -13.94
C CYS A 194 -0.17 -1.47 -13.67
N LEU A 195 -0.92 -2.17 -12.80
CA LEU A 195 -2.26 -1.74 -12.40
C LEU A 195 -2.25 -0.58 -11.40
N GLN A 196 -1.14 -0.31 -10.70
CA GLN A 196 -1.11 0.73 -9.66
C GLN A 196 -1.50 2.13 -10.17
N PRO A 197 -0.97 2.63 -11.32
CA PRO A 197 -1.36 3.95 -11.84
C PRO A 197 -2.84 4.02 -12.21
N LEU A 198 -3.41 2.93 -12.74
CA LEU A 198 -4.84 2.85 -13.07
C LEU A 198 -5.72 2.88 -11.81
N HIS A 199 -5.34 2.15 -10.76
CA HIS A 199 -6.04 2.19 -9.47
C HIS A 199 -5.97 3.58 -8.83
N LEU A 200 -4.81 4.24 -8.91
CA LEU A 200 -4.63 5.60 -8.41
C LEU A 200 -5.47 6.62 -9.19
N LEU A 201 -5.48 6.52 -10.53
CA LEU A 201 -6.31 7.35 -11.39
C LEU A 201 -7.80 7.17 -11.08
N HIS A 202 -8.25 5.92 -10.96
CA HIS A 202 -9.63 5.62 -10.57
C HIS A 202 -9.99 6.24 -9.21
N ALA A 203 -9.12 6.13 -8.20
CA ALA A 203 -9.34 6.72 -6.89
C ALA A 203 -9.30 8.26 -6.89
N ALA A 204 -8.55 8.88 -7.81
CA ALA A 204 -8.54 10.32 -7.98
C ALA A 204 -9.88 10.85 -8.53
N LEU A 205 -10.50 10.09 -9.45
CA LEU A 205 -11.76 10.43 -10.12
C LEU A 205 -12.99 10.05 -9.30
N VAL A 206 -12.95 8.91 -8.60
CA VAL A 206 -14.10 8.35 -7.88
C VAL A 206 -13.91 8.50 -6.37
N ARG A 207 -14.74 9.32 -5.72
CA ARG A 207 -14.66 9.55 -4.26
C ARG A 207 -15.67 8.76 -3.44
N THR A 208 -16.41 7.84 -4.07
CA THR A 208 -17.36 6.98 -3.36
C THR A 208 -16.75 5.60 -3.13
N ILE A 209 -17.03 5.01 -1.98
CA ILE A 209 -16.62 3.65 -1.63
C ILE A 209 -17.85 2.84 -1.25
N ARG A 210 -17.78 1.53 -1.51
CA ARG A 210 -18.69 0.55 -0.91
C ARG A 210 -17.93 -0.20 0.17
N TRP A 211 -18.45 -0.17 1.38
CA TRP A 211 -17.86 -0.87 2.52
C TRP A 211 -18.93 -1.70 3.21
N ARG A 212 -18.72 -3.03 3.18
CA ARG A 212 -19.73 -4.02 3.58
C ARG A 212 -21.05 -3.76 2.82
N THR A 213 -22.12 -3.43 3.54
CA THR A 213 -23.46 -3.19 3.01
C THR A 213 -23.75 -1.73 2.70
N ARG A 214 -22.84 -0.80 3.01
CA ARG A 214 -23.09 0.65 2.91
C ARG A 214 -22.23 1.33 1.86
N ARG A 215 -22.71 2.46 1.36
CA ARG A 215 -22.00 3.36 0.46
C ARG A 215 -21.65 4.65 1.19
N TYR A 216 -20.45 5.14 0.94
CA TYR A 216 -19.94 6.35 1.57
C TYR A 216 -19.29 7.26 0.54
N ARG A 217 -19.57 8.55 0.61
CA ARG A 217 -18.81 9.59 -0.06
C ARG A 217 -17.69 10.08 0.85
N VAL A 218 -16.47 10.05 0.32
CA VAL A 218 -15.25 10.42 1.04
C VAL A 218 -14.86 11.86 0.73
N LEU A 219 -14.73 12.65 1.79
CA LEU A 219 -14.38 14.06 1.71
C LEU A 219 -12.86 14.25 1.57
N PRO A 220 -12.38 15.40 1.08
CA PRO A 220 -10.96 15.67 0.91
C PRO A 220 -10.14 15.60 2.20
N ASP A 221 -10.77 15.88 3.33
CA ASP A 221 -10.16 15.85 4.66
C ASP A 221 -10.16 14.44 5.28
N GLY A 222 -10.59 13.40 4.57
CA GLY A 222 -10.64 12.02 5.06
C GLY A 222 -11.87 11.68 5.89
N ARG A 223 -12.79 12.62 6.10
CA ARG A 223 -14.12 12.32 6.65
C ARG A 223 -15.02 11.66 5.61
N PHE A 224 -16.14 11.11 6.04
CA PHE A 224 -17.10 10.48 5.15
C PHE A 224 -18.55 10.86 5.48
N ARG A 225 -19.42 10.78 4.48
CA ARG A 225 -20.87 10.86 4.62
C ARG A 225 -21.47 9.58 4.08
N ALA A 226 -22.52 9.07 4.75
CA ALA A 226 -23.32 8.01 4.16
C ALA A 226 -24.06 8.59 2.95
N ASP A 227 -24.01 7.87 1.83
CA ASP A 227 -24.85 8.16 0.66
C ASP A 227 -26.27 7.65 0.92
#